data_AF-A0A8T4G7D2-F1
#
_entry.id   AF-A0A8T4G7D2-F1
#
_cell.length_a   1.000
_cell.length_b   1.000
_cell.length_c   1.000
_cell.angle_alpha   90.00
_cell.angle_beta   90.00
_cell.angle_gamma   90.00
#
_symmetry.space_group_name_H-M   'P 1'
#
loop_
_entity.id
_entity.type
_entity.pdbx_description
1 polymer ?
#
loop_
_entity_poly.entity_id
_entity_poly.type
_entity_poly.pdbx_seq_one_letter_code
_entity_poly.pdbx_strand_id
1 'polypeptide(L)'
;MIPVRREVHEEIVKRLLSELEYYKAITAKFEKKYGCSLDELERKIERGGVPLDKHEIWEDGTEWRNAVEEVEKLRKLIEGLKSLKK
;
A
#
# COMPACT_ATOMS: atom_id res chain seq x y z
N MET A 1 -22.00 -17.65 21.49
CA MET A 1 -21.41 -16.97 20.32
C MET A 1 -21.19 -18.03 19.24
N ILE A 2 -21.78 -17.86 18.05
CA ILE A 2 -21.84 -18.91 17.02
C ILE A 2 -20.47 -19.04 16.33
N PRO A 3 -19.86 -20.25 16.24
CA PRO A 3 -18.51 -20.48 15.69
C PRO A 3 -18.28 -19.88 14.30
N VAL A 4 -19.31 -19.96 13.44
CA VAL A 4 -19.31 -19.44 12.07
C VAL A 4 -18.92 -17.95 12.00
N ARG A 5 -19.32 -17.13 12.97
CA ARG A 5 -18.97 -15.69 12.97
C ARG A 5 -17.50 -15.44 13.27
N ARG A 6 -16.87 -16.32 14.05
CA ARG A 6 -15.46 -16.19 14.44
C ARG A 6 -14.53 -16.63 13.29
N GLU A 7 -14.84 -17.75 12.67
CA GLU A 7 -14.07 -18.28 11.52
C GLU A 7 -14.08 -17.30 10.35
N VAL A 8 -15.24 -16.75 10.01
CA VAL A 8 -15.38 -15.73 8.95
C VAL A 8 -14.56 -14.48 9.29
N HIS A 9 -14.59 -14.01 10.54
CA HIS A 9 -13.78 -12.88 10.98
C HIS A 9 -12.28 -13.16 10.85
N GLU A 10 -11.83 -14.33 11.28
CA GLU A 10 -10.42 -14.74 11.19
C GLU A 10 -9.97 -14.85 9.74
N GLU A 11 -10.82 -15.36 8.84
CA GLU A 11 -10.52 -15.43 7.41
C GLU A 11 -10.43 -14.04 6.77
N ILE A 12 -11.35 -13.12 7.09
CA ILE A 12 -11.30 -11.74 6.60
C ILE A 12 -10.00 -11.06 7.04
N VAL A 13 -9.64 -11.16 8.32
CA VAL A 13 -8.39 -10.57 8.83
C VAL A 13 -7.18 -11.19 8.14
N LYS A 14 -7.17 -12.50 7.89
CA LYS A 14 -6.08 -13.17 7.19
C LYS A 14 -5.94 -12.67 5.75
N ARG A 15 -7.05 -12.48 5.02
CA ARG A 15 -7.02 -11.93 3.65
C ARG A 15 -6.50 -10.50 3.63
N LEU A 16 -7.00 -9.64 4.52
CA LEU A 16 -6.55 -8.25 4.62
C LEU A 16 -5.05 -8.15 4.96
N LEU A 17 -4.54 -9.03 5.83
CA LEU A 17 -3.11 -9.08 6.13
C LEU A 17 -2.29 -9.52 4.91
N SER A 18 -2.78 -10.49 4.13
CA SER A 18 -2.11 -10.91 2.90
C SER A 18 -2.06 -9.79 1.86
N GLU A 19 -3.16 -9.05 1.69
CA GLU A 19 -3.21 -7.88 0.81
C GLU A 19 -2.29 -6.76 1.29
N LEU A 20 -2.22 -6.54 2.62
CA LEU A 20 -1.32 -5.56 3.20
C LEU A 20 0.15 -5.89 2.91
N GLU A 21 0.55 -7.15 3.03
CA GLU A 21 1.91 -7.59 2.72
C GLU A 21 2.23 -7.46 1.22
N TYR A 22 1.24 -7.72 0.35
CA TYR A 22 1.37 -7.50 -1.09
C TYR A 22 1.68 -6.02 -1.42
N TYR A 23 0.88 -5.08 -0.92
CA TYR A 23 1.13 -3.66 -1.20
C TYR A 23 2.41 -3.14 -0.56
N LYS A 24 2.79 -3.64 0.62
CA LYS A 24 4.11 -3.34 1.21
C LYS A 24 5.26 -3.83 0.32
N ALA A 25 5.12 -4.98 -0.33
CA ALA A 25 6.13 -5.48 -1.26
C ALA A 25 6.25 -4.57 -2.49
N ILE A 26 5.12 -4.02 -2.99
CA ILE A 26 5.12 -3.01 -4.06
C ILE A 26 5.84 -1.74 -3.61
N THR A 27 5.51 -1.20 -2.42
CA THR A 27 6.18 0.01 -1.92
C THR A 27 7.69 -0.21 -1.77
N ALA A 28 8.11 -1.37 -1.23
CA ALA A 28 9.51 -1.70 -1.07
C ALA A 28 10.24 -1.93 -2.41
N LYS A 29 9.56 -2.50 -3.40
CA LYS A 29 10.06 -2.64 -4.78
C LYS A 29 10.42 -1.28 -5.35
N PHE A 30 9.55 -0.29 -5.22
CA PHE A 30 9.80 1.05 -5.76
C PHE A 30 10.82 1.84 -4.95
N GLU A 31 10.78 1.75 -3.62
CA GLU A 31 11.82 2.34 -2.76
C GLU A 31 13.21 1.82 -3.14
N LYS A 32 13.34 0.52 -3.40
CA LYS A 32 14.58 -0.09 -3.89
C LYS A 32 14.93 0.34 -5.33
N LYS A 33 13.94 0.44 -6.22
CA LYS A 33 14.13 0.83 -7.63
C LYS A 33 14.68 2.27 -7.74
N TYR A 34 14.15 3.19 -6.94
CA TYR A 34 14.48 4.61 -7.02
C TYR A 34 15.50 5.09 -5.99
N GLY A 35 15.73 4.31 -4.92
CA GLY A 35 16.69 4.64 -3.87
C GLY A 35 16.34 5.91 -3.10
N CYS A 36 15.06 6.26 -3.03
CA CYS A 36 14.54 7.45 -2.35
C CYS A 36 13.13 7.17 -1.81
N SER A 37 12.51 8.12 -1.11
CA SER A 37 11.09 8.00 -0.74
C SER A 37 10.15 8.37 -1.91
N LEU A 38 8.87 8.02 -1.79
CA LEU A 38 7.83 8.46 -2.75
C LEU A 38 7.78 9.99 -2.84
N ASP A 39 7.71 10.70 -1.71
CA ASP A 39 7.69 12.17 -1.68
C ASP A 39 8.91 12.79 -2.37
N GLU A 40 10.08 12.16 -2.23
CA GLU A 40 11.29 12.62 -2.93
C GLU A 40 11.20 12.37 -4.44
N LEU A 41 10.66 11.24 -4.87
CA LEU A 41 10.41 10.93 -6.27
C LEU A 41 9.42 11.94 -6.88
N GLU A 42 8.29 12.17 -6.22
CA GLU A 42 7.26 13.11 -6.66
C GLU A 42 7.80 14.54 -6.75
N ARG A 43 8.55 15.00 -5.74
CA ARG A 43 9.20 16.31 -5.80
C ARG A 43 10.26 16.41 -6.90
N LYS A 44 10.92 15.32 -7.28
CA LYS A 44 11.86 15.31 -8.43
C LYS A 44 11.09 15.42 -9.75
N ILE A 45 9.97 14.70 -9.85
CA ILE A 45 9.06 14.74 -10.99
C ILE A 45 8.53 16.17 -11.20
N GLU A 46 8.02 16.80 -10.13
CA GLU A 46 7.46 18.16 -10.17
C GLU A 46 8.51 19.25 -10.45
N ARG A 47 9.69 19.19 -9.80
CA ARG A 47 10.73 20.23 -9.92
C ARG A 47 11.58 20.12 -11.18
N GLY A 48 11.91 18.90 -11.57
CA GLY A 48 12.87 18.64 -12.63
C GLY A 48 12.24 18.53 -14.01
N GLY A 49 10.94 18.24 -14.09
CA GLY A 49 10.31 17.78 -15.32
C GLY A 49 11.03 16.53 -15.81
N VAL A 50 10.56 15.34 -15.42
CA VAL A 50 11.07 14.13 -16.06
C VAL A 50 10.86 14.30 -17.57
N PRO A 51 11.90 14.03 -18.40
CA PRO A 51 11.76 14.02 -19.84
C PRO A 51 10.48 13.25 -20.25
N LEU A 52 9.63 13.85 -21.09
CA LEU A 52 8.32 13.29 -21.43
C LEU A 52 8.42 11.87 -22.00
N ASP A 53 9.55 11.51 -22.60
CA ASP A 53 9.90 10.19 -23.11
C ASP A 53 10.12 9.13 -22.02
N LYS A 54 10.30 9.52 -20.75
CA LYS A 54 10.41 8.61 -19.62
C LYS A 54 9.08 8.49 -18.88
N HIS A 55 8.06 7.97 -19.57
CA HIS A 55 6.74 7.68 -18.99
C HIS A 55 6.80 6.71 -17.80
N GLU A 56 7.78 5.82 -17.77
CA GLU A 56 7.93 4.78 -16.73
C GLU A 56 7.96 5.35 -15.30
N ILE A 57 8.67 6.46 -15.05
CA ILE A 57 8.76 7.03 -13.69
C ILE A 57 7.44 7.66 -13.22
N TRP A 58 6.61 8.12 -14.16
CA TRP A 58 5.29 8.66 -13.87
C TRP A 58 4.30 7.54 -13.55
N GLU A 59 4.34 6.47 -14.35
CA GLU A 59 3.53 5.26 -14.13
C GLU A 59 3.91 4.60 -12.80
N ASP A 60 5.20 4.41 -12.56
CA ASP A 60 5.72 3.88 -11.30
C ASP A 60 5.37 4.77 -10.12
N GLY A 61 5.50 6.09 -10.25
CA GLY A 61 5.13 7.03 -9.20
C GLY A 61 3.65 6.93 -8.84
N THR A 62 2.79 6.75 -9.86
CA THR A 62 1.34 6.55 -9.68
C THR A 62 1.04 5.20 -9.01
N GLU A 63 1.65 4.11 -9.47
CA GLU A 63 1.50 2.78 -8.87
C GLU A 63 1.98 2.78 -7.41
N TRP A 64 3.12 3.43 -7.14
CA TRP A 64 3.69 3.52 -5.80
C TRP A 64 2.78 4.32 -4.86
N ARG A 65 2.27 5.48 -5.28
CA ARG A 65 1.30 6.27 -4.51
C ARG A 65 0.07 5.44 -4.15
N ASN A 66 -0.51 4.76 -5.15
CA ASN A 66 -1.66 3.88 -4.92
C ASN A 66 -1.34 2.80 -3.89
N ALA A 67 -0.17 2.16 -3.98
CA ALA A 67 0.24 1.14 -3.01
C ALA A 67 0.40 1.70 -1.59
N VAL A 68 0.97 2.90 -1.43
CA VAL A 68 1.08 3.57 -0.12
C VAL A 68 -0.32 3.84 0.46
N GLU A 69 -1.23 4.39 -0.34
CA GLU A 69 -2.61 4.66 0.07
C GLU A 69 -3.35 3.37 0.49
N GLU A 70 -3.19 2.29 -0.27
CA GLU A 70 -3.80 1.00 0.07
C GLU A 70 -3.22 0.40 1.35
N VAL A 71 -1.91 0.53 1.59
CA VAL A 71 -1.29 0.15 2.87
C VAL A 71 -1.94 0.89 4.04
N GLU A 72 -2.17 2.19 3.92
CA GLU A 72 -2.81 2.99 4.97
C GLU A 72 -4.27 2.59 5.20
N LYS A 73 -5.04 2.39 4.13
CA LYS A 73 -6.45 1.95 4.21
C LYS A 73 -6.55 0.59 4.88
N LEU A 74 -5.74 -0.38 4.47
CA LEU A 74 -5.73 -1.73 5.03
C LEU A 74 -5.32 -1.74 6.50
N ARG A 75 -4.33 -0.93 6.90
CA ARG A 75 -3.95 -0.78 8.31
C ARG A 75 -5.13 -0.30 9.16
N LYS A 76 -5.83 0.75 8.72
CA LYS A 76 -7.00 1.31 9.42
C LYS A 76 -8.14 0.28 9.51
N LEU A 77 -8.40 -0.47 8.43
CA LEU A 77 -9.42 -1.53 8.43
C LEU A 77 -9.08 -2.66 9.39
N ILE A 78 -7.84 -3.16 9.36
CA ILE A 78 -7.39 -4.23 10.26
C ILE A 78 -7.45 -3.78 11.73
N GLU A 79 -7.05 -2.54 12.03
CA GLU A 79 -7.13 -1.98 13.38
C GLU A 79 -8.59 -1.85 13.85
N GLY A 80 -9.47 -1.34 12.98
CA GLY A 80 -10.90 -1.27 13.24
C GLY A 80 -11.50 -2.65 13.57
N LEU A 81 -11.21 -3.67 12.76
CA LEU A 81 -11.67 -5.04 13.00
C LEU A 81 -11.12 -5.63 14.32
N LYS A 82 -9.88 -5.32 14.68
CA LYS A 82 -9.30 -5.75 15.96
C LYS A 82 -9.93 -5.05 17.15
N SER A 83 -10.31 -3.78 17.03
CA SER A 83 -10.98 -3.02 18.10
C SER A 83 -12.41 -3.47 18.38
N LEU A 84 -13.13 -4.01 17.37
CA LEU A 84 -14.49 -4.56 17.50
C LEU A 84 -14.57 -5.85 18.33
N LYS A 85 -13.43 -6.40 18.76
CA LYS A 85 -13.36 -7.56 19.67
C LYS A 85 -13.46 -7.20 21.17
N LYS A 86 -13.43 -5.92 21.53
CA LYS A 86 -13.65 -5.44 22.91
C LYS A 86 -15.13 -5.22 23.20
#